data_AF-A0A940FY34-F1
#
_entry.id   AF-A0A940FY34-F1
#
_cell.length_a   1.000
_cell.length_b   1.000
_cell.length_c   1.000
_cell.angle_alpha   90.00
_cell.angle_beta   90.00
_cell.angle_gamma   90.00
#
_symmetry.space_group_name_H-M   'P 1'
#
loop_
_entity.id
_entity.type
_entity.pdbx_description
1 polymer ?
#
loop_
_entity_poly.entity_id
_entity_poly.type
_entity_poly.pdbx_seq_one_letter_code
_entity_poly.pdbx_strand_id
1 'polypeptide(L)'
;MDDIEWHRLGRKRERLRKHGTDNPFCCVCGEHHWTVRYELHHVALRKYDPRTVRLCQPCHDKVTDMLKDYPPIPPGTDPRRAKMIAMMRGRIVLAKLALQFDEELEAWLTGAPPLPELPSPDRGGRDVES
;
A
#
# COMPACT_ATOMS: atom_id res chain seq x y z
N MET A 1 -33.72 -14.51 7.97
CA MET A 1 -32.67 -13.49 7.91
C MET A 1 -32.94 -12.54 9.05
N ASP A 2 -32.06 -12.50 10.04
CA ASP A 2 -32.24 -11.65 11.21
C ASP A 2 -31.75 -10.21 10.95
N ASP A 3 -32.09 -9.30 11.85
CA ASP A 3 -31.72 -7.88 11.74
C ASP A 3 -30.20 -7.67 11.72
N ILE A 4 -29.44 -8.52 12.43
CA ILE A 4 -27.98 -8.44 12.51
C ILE A 4 -27.36 -8.74 11.14
N GLU A 5 -27.84 -9.80 10.49
CA GLU A 5 -27.43 -10.23 9.17
C GLU A 5 -27.80 -9.16 8.12
N TRP A 6 -29.00 -8.59 8.21
CA TRP A 6 -29.44 -7.50 7.34
C TRP A 6 -28.52 -6.27 7.45
N HIS A 7 -28.23 -5.83 8.68
CA HIS A 7 -27.31 -4.71 8.91
C HIS A 7 -25.88 -5.03 8.45
N ARG A 8 -25.41 -6.27 8.64
CA ARG A 8 -24.08 -6.71 8.14
C ARG A 8 -24.01 -6.63 6.61
N LEU A 9 -25.04 -7.12 5.91
CA LEU A 9 -25.11 -7.06 4.45
C LEU A 9 -25.19 -5.63 3.93
N GLY A 10 -25.95 -4.76 4.59
CA GLY A 10 -26.00 -3.33 4.28
C GLY A 10 -24.61 -2.67 4.37
N ARG A 11 -23.87 -2.91 5.46
CA ARG A 11 -22.50 -2.41 5.62
C ARG A 11 -21.55 -2.96 4.55
N LYS A 12 -21.66 -4.26 4.23
CA LYS A 12 -20.84 -4.89 3.19
C LYS A 12 -21.08 -4.24 1.83
N ARG A 13 -22.34 -4.10 1.43
CA ARG A 13 -22.73 -3.51 0.14
C ARG A 13 -22.23 -2.07 0.00
N GLU A 14 -22.39 -1.24 1.03
CA GLU A 14 -21.92 0.15 0.98
C GLU A 14 -20.40 0.24 0.91
N ARG A 15 -19.66 -0.63 1.61
CA ARG A 15 -18.19 -0.63 1.52
C ARG A 15 -17.68 -1.11 0.17
N LEU A 16 -18.24 -2.18 -0.39
CA LEU A 16 -17.88 -2.65 -1.73
C LEU A 16 -18.16 -1.58 -2.80
N ARG A 17 -19.28 -0.86 -2.65
CA ARG A 17 -19.58 0.32 -3.49
C ARG A 17 -18.49 1.38 -3.38
N LYS A 18 -18.03 1.72 -2.16
CA LYS A 18 -16.91 2.66 -1.94
C LYS A 18 -15.58 2.18 -2.52
N HIS A 19 -15.33 0.87 -2.50
CA HIS A 19 -14.13 0.29 -3.11
C HIS A 19 -14.16 0.29 -4.65
N GLY A 20 -15.36 0.45 -5.23
CA GLY A 20 -15.59 0.40 -6.68
C GLY A 20 -15.38 -1.00 -7.27
N THR A 21 -15.47 -2.05 -6.44
CA THR A 21 -15.31 -3.45 -6.83
C THR A 21 -15.95 -4.36 -5.77
N ASP A 22 -16.52 -5.48 -6.21
CA ASP A 22 -17.05 -6.52 -5.32
C ASP A 22 -15.96 -7.45 -4.79
N ASN A 23 -14.77 -7.39 -5.38
CA ASN A 23 -13.58 -8.14 -4.98
C ASN A 23 -12.40 -7.18 -4.79
N PRO A 24 -12.36 -6.40 -3.70
CA PRO A 24 -11.20 -5.56 -3.41
C PRO A 24 -10.02 -6.46 -3.05
N PHE A 25 -8.83 -6.12 -3.52
CA PHE A 25 -7.61 -6.80 -3.07
C PHE A 25 -6.43 -5.82 -3.05
N CYS A 26 -5.48 -6.07 -2.16
CA CYS A 26 -4.21 -5.37 -2.11
C CYS A 26 -3.23 -6.04 -3.09
N CYS A 27 -2.62 -5.28 -4.00
CA CYS A 27 -1.67 -5.84 -4.97
C CYS A 27 -0.32 -6.24 -4.37
N VAL A 28 -0.12 -6.03 -3.07
CA VAL A 28 1.11 -6.36 -2.35
C VAL A 28 0.90 -7.56 -1.44
N CYS A 29 -0.05 -7.50 -0.50
CA CYS A 29 -0.24 -8.56 0.50
C CYS A 29 -1.42 -9.49 0.24
N GLY A 30 -2.19 -9.27 -0.84
CA GLY A 30 -3.36 -10.11 -1.15
C GLY A 30 -4.59 -9.94 -0.23
N GLU A 31 -4.54 -9.08 0.78
CA GLU A 31 -5.69 -8.75 1.64
C GLU A 31 -6.90 -8.36 0.79
N HIS A 32 -8.03 -9.06 0.97
CA HIS A 32 -9.22 -8.95 0.14
C HIS A 32 -10.53 -8.77 0.93
N HIS A 33 -10.43 -8.60 2.25
CA HIS A 33 -11.61 -8.47 3.10
C HIS A 33 -12.27 -7.10 2.94
N TRP A 34 -13.59 -7.10 2.69
CA TRP A 34 -14.38 -5.90 2.39
C TRP A 34 -14.38 -4.82 3.50
N THR A 35 -14.05 -5.19 4.75
CA THR A 35 -13.91 -4.23 5.87
C THR A 35 -12.58 -3.49 5.88
N VAL A 36 -11.59 -3.93 5.11
CA VAL A 36 -10.32 -3.23 5.01
C VAL A 36 -10.50 -1.96 4.19
N ARG A 37 -9.75 -0.91 4.54
CA ARG A 37 -9.67 0.32 3.75
C ARG A 37 -8.63 0.14 2.65
N TYR A 38 -9.05 0.38 1.41
CA TYR A 38 -8.17 0.37 0.26
C TYR A 38 -7.97 1.79 -0.27
N GLU A 39 -6.77 2.07 -0.74
CA GLU A 39 -6.37 3.35 -1.33
C GLU A 39 -5.71 3.13 -2.69
N LEU A 40 -5.82 4.13 -3.55
CA LEU A 40 -5.15 4.15 -4.85
C LEU A 40 -3.78 4.81 -4.69
N HIS A 41 -2.73 3.99 -4.74
CA HIS A 41 -1.36 4.46 -4.65
C HIS A 41 -0.83 4.95 -5.99
N HIS A 42 -0.35 6.19 -6.05
CA HIS A 42 0.26 6.76 -7.25
C HIS A 42 1.73 6.31 -7.40
N VAL A 43 1.98 5.30 -8.24
CA VAL A 43 3.31 4.72 -8.45
C VAL A 43 4.35 5.75 -8.89
N ALA A 44 3.94 6.77 -9.67
CA ALA A 44 4.83 7.82 -10.15
C ALA A 44 5.00 9.00 -9.18
N LEU A 45 4.55 8.91 -7.93
CA LEU A 45 4.64 9.96 -6.90
C LEU A 45 4.03 11.32 -7.27
N ARG A 46 3.22 11.37 -8.33
CA ARG A 46 2.52 12.58 -8.75
C ARG A 46 1.08 12.48 -8.27
N LYS A 47 0.69 13.44 -7.42
CA LYS A 47 -0.70 13.65 -7.04
C LYS A 47 -1.53 13.73 -8.32
N TYR A 48 -2.58 12.92 -8.41
CA TYR A 48 -3.50 12.84 -9.56
C TYR A 48 -2.96 12.13 -10.82
N ASP A 49 -1.84 11.40 -10.79
CA ASP A 49 -1.47 10.54 -11.91
C ASP A 49 -2.44 9.34 -12.03
N PRO A 50 -3.07 9.08 -13.18
CA PRO A 50 -4.05 8.00 -13.31
C PRO A 50 -3.45 6.59 -13.16
N ARG A 51 -2.12 6.45 -13.19
CA ARG A 51 -1.45 5.16 -12.97
C ARG A 51 -1.35 4.87 -11.49
N THR A 52 -2.42 4.26 -10.99
CA THR A 52 -2.54 3.85 -9.60
C THR A 52 -2.58 2.35 -9.44
N VAL A 53 -2.12 1.86 -8.30
CA VAL A 53 -2.35 0.49 -7.85
C VAL A 53 -3.19 0.49 -6.59
N ARG A 54 -4.01 -0.54 -6.38
CA ARG A 54 -4.86 -0.66 -5.19
C ARG A 54 -4.07 -1.32 -4.07
N LEU A 55 -3.93 -0.62 -2.95
CA LEU A 55 -3.27 -1.11 -1.74
C LEU A 55 -4.24 -1.07 -0.56
N CYS A 56 -4.11 -1.97 0.40
CA CYS A 56 -4.70 -1.76 1.72
C CYS A 56 -3.97 -0.60 2.42
N GLN A 57 -4.64 0.09 3.34
CA GLN A 57 -4.04 1.23 4.07
C GLN A 57 -2.65 0.91 4.65
N PRO A 58 -2.43 -0.22 5.34
CA PRO A 58 -1.12 -0.49 5.93
C PRO A 58 0.00 -0.61 4.88
N CYS A 59 -0.25 -1.28 3.76
CA CYS A 59 0.72 -1.37 2.67
C CYS A 59 0.92 -0.01 1.98
N HIS A 60 -0.15 0.77 1.83
CA HIS A 60 -0.07 2.12 1.28
C HIS A 60 0.85 3.02 2.10
N ASP A 61 0.73 2.96 3.43
CA ASP A 61 1.55 3.75 4.36
C ASP A 61 3.02 3.33 4.29
N LYS A 62 3.31 2.02 4.30
CA LYS A 62 4.68 1.48 4.15
C LYS A 62 5.33 1.94 2.84
N VAL A 63 4.62 1.80 1.70
CA VAL A 63 5.13 2.22 0.39
C VAL A 63 5.39 3.72 0.35
N THR A 64 4.48 4.52 0.91
CA THR A 64 4.64 5.98 0.99
C THR A 64 5.87 6.35 1.79
N ASP A 65 6.13 5.65 2.89
CA ASP A 65 7.29 5.92 3.74
C ASP A 65 8.61 5.52 3.08
N MET A 66 8.70 4.29 2.56
CA MET A 66 9.87 3.80 1.81
C MET A 66 10.23 4.67 0.59
N LEU A 67 9.26 5.41 0.02
CA LEU A 67 9.53 6.35 -1.07
C LEU A 67 10.23 7.63 -0.61
N LYS A 68 10.10 8.01 0.67
CA LYS A 68 10.81 9.16 1.26
C LYS A 68 12.30 8.92 1.39
N ASP A 69 12.72 7.66 1.48
CA ASP A 69 14.14 7.28 1.58
C ASP A 69 14.94 7.55 0.30
N TYR A 70 14.26 7.81 -0.83
CA TYR A 70 14.94 8.11 -2.07
C TYR A 70 15.39 9.58 -2.13
N PRO A 71 16.63 9.87 -2.57
CA PRO A 71 17.08 11.24 -2.75
C PRO A 71 16.22 11.98 -3.78
N PRO A 72 16.06 13.31 -3.68
CA PRO A 72 15.29 14.08 -4.65
C PRO A 72 15.84 13.90 -6.07
N ILE A 73 14.97 14.04 -7.08
CA ILE A 73 15.41 14.02 -8.48
C ILE A 73 16.21 15.32 -8.74
N PRO A 74 17.43 15.25 -9.31
CA PRO A 74 18.26 16.43 -9.51
C PRO A 74 17.55 17.53 -10.33
N PRO A 75 17.71 18.81 -9.94
CA PRO A 75 17.25 19.93 -10.75
C PRO A 75 17.82 19.88 -12.18
N GLY A 76 17.05 20.31 -13.18
CA GLY A 76 17.47 20.27 -14.58
C GLY A 76 17.39 18.88 -15.24
N THR A 77 16.93 17.85 -14.53
CA THR A 77 16.64 16.55 -15.15
C THR A 77 15.53 16.71 -16.20
N ASP A 78 15.78 16.20 -17.40
CA ASP A 78 14.78 16.12 -18.47
C ASP A 78 13.41 15.61 -17.95
N PRO A 79 12.28 16.27 -18.28
CA PRO A 79 10.97 15.90 -17.73
C PRO A 79 10.54 14.46 -17.98
N ARG A 80 10.91 13.89 -19.14
CA ARG A 80 10.60 12.49 -19.47
C ARG A 80 11.44 11.55 -18.59
N ARG A 81 12.73 11.84 -18.42
CA ARG A 81 13.62 11.10 -17.52
C ARG A 81 13.18 11.20 -16.06
N ALA A 82 12.82 12.38 -15.57
CA ALA A 82 12.31 12.57 -14.21
C ALA A 82 11.05 11.73 -13.95
N LYS A 83 10.14 11.68 -14.91
CA LYS A 83 8.93 10.84 -14.84
C LYS A 83 9.26 9.35 -14.81
N MET A 84 10.25 8.91 -15.60
CA MET A 84 10.72 7.53 -15.60
C MET A 84 11.36 7.15 -14.26
N ILE A 85 12.22 8.02 -13.71
CA ILE A 85 12.83 7.82 -12.39
C ILE A 85 11.75 7.63 -11.31
N ALA A 86 10.76 8.53 -11.26
CA ALA A 86 9.69 8.45 -10.28
C ALA A 86 8.89 7.14 -10.40
N MET A 87 8.50 6.75 -11.62
CA MET A 87 7.78 5.50 -11.87
C MET A 87 8.60 4.27 -11.44
N MET A 88 9.89 4.23 -11.78
CA MET A 88 10.75 3.10 -11.44
C MET A 88 11.00 3.01 -9.93
N ARG A 89 11.11 4.14 -9.22
CA ARG A 89 11.19 4.15 -7.74
C ARG A 89 9.94 3.55 -7.11
N GLY A 90 8.75 3.99 -7.54
CA GLY A 90 7.48 3.41 -7.06
C GLY A 90 7.40 1.91 -7.30
N ARG A 91 7.77 1.45 -8.52
CA ARG A 91 7.82 0.01 -8.83
C ARG A 91 8.81 -0.74 -7.94
N ILE A 92 10.01 -0.20 -7.71
CA ILE A 92 11.02 -0.85 -6.87
C ILE A 92 10.53 -0.98 -5.44
N VAL A 93 9.92 0.07 -4.87
CA VAL A 93 9.38 0.03 -3.51
C VAL A 93 8.24 -0.98 -3.39
N LEU A 94 7.32 -1.01 -4.35
CA LEU A 94 6.25 -2.01 -4.39
C LEU A 94 6.81 -3.43 -4.45
N ALA A 95 7.81 -3.67 -5.31
CA ALA A 95 8.44 -4.97 -5.45
C ALA A 95 9.19 -5.37 -4.17
N LYS A 96 9.90 -4.45 -3.52
CA LYS A 96 10.55 -4.71 -2.23
C LYS A 96 9.54 -5.17 -1.19
N LEU A 97 8.43 -4.45 -1.04
CA LEU A 97 7.41 -4.81 -0.04
C LEU A 97 6.73 -6.15 -0.38
N ALA A 98 6.45 -6.42 -1.67
CA ALA A 98 5.90 -7.70 -2.10
C ALA A 98 6.84 -8.87 -1.80
N LEU A 99 8.14 -8.72 -2.07
CA LEU A 99 9.15 -9.74 -1.76
C LEU A 99 9.16 -10.12 -0.29
N GLN A 100 8.87 -9.20 0.63
CA GLN A 100 8.85 -9.52 2.07
C GLN A 100 7.67 -10.40 2.42
N PHE A 101 6.51 -10.13 1.82
CA PHE A 101 5.36 -11.02 1.99
C PHE A 101 5.63 -12.39 1.38
N ASP A 102 6.32 -12.45 0.24
CA ASP A 102 6.73 -13.72 -0.37
C ASP A 102 7.70 -14.48 0.54
N GLU A 103 8.68 -13.79 1.14
CA GLU A 103 9.63 -14.39 2.07
C GLU A 103 8.98 -14.83 3.39
N GLU A 104 8.04 -14.05 3.93
CA GLU A 104 7.22 -14.43 5.10
C GLU A 104 6.38 -15.68 4.81
N LEU A 105 5.76 -15.74 3.63
CA LEU A 105 5.00 -16.89 3.17
C LEU A 105 5.91 -18.13 3.04
N GLU A 106 7.08 -17.98 2.43
CA GLU A 106 8.04 -19.06 2.29
C GLU A 106 8.53 -19.56 3.66
N ALA A 107 8.82 -18.66 4.60
CA ALA A 107 9.20 -19.03 5.96
C ALA A 107 8.09 -19.83 6.66
N TRP A 108 6.83 -19.39 6.51
CA TRP A 108 5.68 -20.11 7.04
C TRP A 108 5.51 -21.50 6.40
N LEU A 109 5.68 -21.62 5.07
CA LEU A 109 5.56 -22.88 4.34
C LEU A 109 6.66 -23.89 4.69
N THR A 110 7.87 -23.39 4.97
CA THR A 110 9.06 -24.22 5.21
C THR A 110 9.35 -24.46 6.69
N GLY A 111 8.68 -23.75 7.60
CA GLY A 111 8.96 -23.78 9.04
C GLY A 111 10.24 -23.04 9.44
N ALA A 112 10.77 -22.17 8.55
CA ALA A 112 11.91 -21.31 8.87
C ALA A 112 11.51 -20.23 9.89
N PRO A 113 12.45 -19.68 10.68
CA PRO A 113 12.16 -18.59 11.59
C PRO A 113 11.64 -17.36 10.81
N PRO A 114 10.71 -16.58 11.40
CA PRO A 114 10.20 -15.38 10.76
C PRO A 114 11.32 -14.38 10.51
N LEU A 115 11.25 -13.69 9.38
CA LEU A 115 12.20 -12.62 9.07
C LEU A 115 12.05 -11.44 10.04
N PRO A 116 13.13 -10.70 10.29
CA PRO A 116 13.04 -9.45 11.05
C PRO A 116 12.11 -8.49 10.33
N GLU A 117 11.17 -7.88 11.06
CA GLU A 117 10.31 -6.82 10.53
C GLU A 117 11.18 -5.68 9.98
N LEU A 118 10.83 -5.13 8.82
CA LEU A 118 11.40 -3.84 8.42
C LEU A 118 11.10 -2.80 9.50
N PRO A 119 11.96 -1.78 9.65
CA PRO A 119 11.60 -0.61 10.43
C PRO A 119 10.20 -0.15 10.01
N SER A 120 9.26 -0.22 10.95
CA SER A 120 7.98 0.48 10.81
C SER A 120 8.31 1.95 10.57
N PRO A 121 7.53 2.67 9.74
CA PRO A 121 7.58 4.12 9.77
C PRO A 121 7.53 4.56 11.23
N ASP A 122 8.55 5.30 11.66
CA ASP A 122 8.47 6.05 12.90
C ASP A 122 7.26 6.96 12.70
N ARG A 123 6.17 6.66 13.42
CA ARG A 123 5.00 7.54 13.43
C ARG A 123 5.44 8.71 14.29
N GLY A 124 6.24 9.60 13.69
CA GLY A 124 6.80 10.78 14.34
C GLY A 124 5.75 11.33 15.26
N GLY A 125 6.04 11.22 16.56
CA GLY A 125 5.21 11.79 17.60
C GLY A 125 4.93 13.22 17.15
N ARG A 126 3.65 13.61 17.18
CA ARG A 126 3.33 15.02 17.20
C ARG A 126 4.05 15.57 18.42
N ASP A 127 5.14 16.29 18.18
CA ASP A 127 5.69 17.19 19.17
C ASP A 127 4.54 18.13 19.55
N VAL A 128 3.96 17.85 20.71
CA VAL A 128 3.10 18.78 21.42
C VAL A 128 4.06 19.79 22.03
N GLU A 129 4.44 20.79 21.24
CA GLU A 129 5.02 22.01 21.80
C GLU A 129 3.88 22.80 22.45
N SER A 130 3.93 22.81 23.78
CA SER A 130 3.18 23.68 24.69
C SER A 130 3.85 25.04 24.83
#